data_AF-A0A2H8TRT9-F1
#
_entry.id   AF-A0A2H8TRT9-F1
#
_cell.length_a   1.000
_cell.length_b   1.000
_cell.length_c   1.000
_cell.angle_alpha   90.00
_cell.angle_beta   90.00
_cell.angle_gamma   90.00
#
_symmetry.space_group_name_H-M   'P 1'
#
loop_
_entity.id
_entity.type
_entity.pdbx_description
1 polymer ?
#
loop_
_entity_poly.entity_id
_entity_poly.type
_entity_poly.pdbx_seq_one_letter_code
_entity_poly.pdbx_strand_id
1 'polypeptide(L)'
;MEMLPDQRIYLSYTLPIIGVLTLITRPCINRLEIFKIGSISVLAVLYAIPLYIYYVYIKARMYSPESILAVIGNVPIEEYIHVVVQTILTLLWSLIFIQWSIPCLSFNCDKYSYQLIRWLPISLLSTVMVTGYMMVVLTQENFYLGCILCWASPAIMLMWYGTGNFFVKKIIPLLIAIAGPTLYMCWINRMTVKDDKDMGELALKEVFFLITNLMVVLAGSCFDKAYGMIITYSLEFPHQFSVSWRFVRQMLRAFATSEYSMPSEVVEDIKANIKVLNTSNAFGTSNYLFHVGKLIIVKINKDNKCLKSVRINTYYLNDII
;
A
#
# COMPACT_ATOMS: atom_id res chain seq x y z
N MET A 1 -20.51 18.38 18.51
CA MET A 1 -19.95 18.00 19.83
C MET A 1 -19.69 16.50 19.73
N GLU A 2 -18.52 16.11 19.24
CA GLU A 2 -18.23 14.74 18.83
C GLU A 2 -18.15 13.80 20.05
N MET A 3 -19.20 13.02 20.29
CA MET A 3 -19.02 11.70 20.90
C MET A 3 -18.69 10.72 19.78
N LEU A 4 -17.52 10.08 19.88
CA LEU A 4 -17.15 9.01 18.96
C LEU A 4 -18.24 7.92 18.97
N PRO A 5 -18.65 7.38 17.81
CA PRO A 5 -19.27 6.07 17.78
C PRO A 5 -18.34 5.11 18.53
N ASP A 6 -18.91 4.29 19.40
CA ASP A 6 -18.20 3.46 20.37
C ASP A 6 -17.03 2.71 19.68
N GLN A 7 -15.79 3.21 19.84
CA GLN A 7 -14.60 2.70 19.12
C GLN A 7 -14.38 1.20 19.38
N ARG A 8 -14.92 0.72 20.50
CA ARG A 8 -15.00 -0.69 20.88
C ARG A 8 -15.81 -1.52 19.88
N ILE A 9 -16.92 -0.98 19.38
CA ILE A 9 -17.76 -1.62 18.36
C ILE A 9 -16.95 -1.82 17.07
N TYR A 10 -16.28 -0.77 16.60
CA TYR A 10 -15.42 -0.84 15.42
C TYR A 10 -14.33 -1.91 15.55
N LEU A 11 -13.62 -1.91 16.68
CA LEU A 11 -12.56 -2.87 16.93
C LEU A 11 -13.11 -4.30 17.00
N SER A 12 -14.26 -4.48 17.66
CA SER A 12 -14.93 -5.77 17.80
C SER A 12 -15.37 -6.35 16.46
N TYR A 13 -15.83 -5.53 15.51
CA TYR A 13 -16.21 -6.01 14.17
C TYR A 13 -14.99 -6.24 13.26
N THR A 14 -13.93 -5.45 13.40
CA THR A 14 -12.79 -5.49 12.47
C THR A 14 -11.81 -6.62 12.80
N LEU A 15 -11.58 -6.92 14.08
CA LEU A 15 -10.64 -7.96 14.51
C LEU A 15 -10.96 -9.37 13.96
N PRO A 16 -12.22 -9.86 14.01
CA PRO A 16 -12.57 -11.15 13.41
C PRO A 16 -12.27 -11.21 11.92
N ILE A 17 -12.53 -10.13 11.19
CA ILE A 17 -12.31 -10.06 9.74
C ILE A 17 -10.82 -10.09 9.41
N ILE A 18 -9.98 -9.39 10.18
CA ILE A 18 -8.53 -9.50 10.06
C ILE A 18 -8.08 -10.94 10.32
N GLY A 19 -8.66 -11.62 11.31
CA GLY A 19 -8.39 -13.04 11.57
C GLY A 19 -8.70 -13.94 10.39
N VAL A 20 -9.88 -13.77 9.78
CA VAL A 20 -10.30 -14.51 8.57
C VAL A 20 -9.40 -14.19 7.38
N LEU A 21 -9.10 -12.91 7.13
CA LEU A 21 -8.21 -12.49 6.03
C LEU A 21 -6.79 -13.03 6.22
N THR A 22 -6.29 -13.05 7.46
CA THR A 22 -4.98 -13.63 7.78
C THR A 22 -4.98 -15.13 7.50
N LEU A 23 -6.06 -15.86 7.82
CA LEU A 23 -6.20 -17.29 7.51
C LEU A 23 -6.18 -17.54 6.00
N ILE A 24 -6.94 -16.74 5.24
CA ILE A 24 -7.04 -16.84 3.77
C ILE A 24 -5.70 -16.50 3.10
N THR A 25 -5.02 -15.45 3.58
CA THR A 25 -3.75 -14.98 3.02
C THR A 25 -2.52 -15.69 3.58
N ARG A 26 -2.68 -16.56 4.59
CA ARG A 26 -1.60 -17.35 5.21
C ARG A 26 -0.62 -18.00 4.22
N PRO A 27 -1.05 -18.70 3.14
CA PRO A 27 -0.12 -19.30 2.19
C PRO A 27 0.71 -18.26 1.41
N CYS A 28 0.25 -17.02 1.38
CA CYS A 28 0.85 -15.92 0.64
C CYS A 28 1.74 -15.01 1.50
N ILE A 29 1.66 -15.10 2.83
CA ILE A 29 2.42 -14.26 3.76
C ILE A 29 3.86 -14.78 3.88
N ASN A 30 4.80 -14.01 3.32
CA ASN A 30 6.24 -14.24 3.46
C ASN A 30 6.86 -13.27 4.50
N ARG A 31 8.10 -13.53 4.93
CA ARG A 31 8.84 -12.62 5.85
C ARG A 31 8.88 -11.17 5.36
N LEU A 32 8.99 -10.98 4.05
CA LEU A 32 8.98 -9.65 3.42
C LEU A 32 7.60 -8.99 3.49
N GLU A 33 6.51 -9.75 3.37
CA GLU A 33 5.15 -9.21 3.52
C GLU A 33 4.86 -8.81 4.96
N ILE A 34 5.33 -9.60 5.93
CA ILE A 34 5.28 -9.23 7.36
C ILE A 34 6.07 -7.93 7.59
N PHE A 35 7.26 -7.82 7.01
CA PHE A 35 8.06 -6.59 7.09
C PHE A 35 7.36 -5.39 6.41
N LYS A 36 6.71 -5.59 5.26
CA LYS A 36 5.90 -4.58 4.56
C LYS A 36 4.76 -4.09 5.46
N ILE A 37 3.95 -5.01 5.98
CA ILE A 37 2.81 -4.68 6.86
C ILE A 37 3.28 -3.96 8.12
N GLY A 38 4.32 -4.47 8.79
CA GLY A 38 4.87 -3.86 9.99
C GLY A 38 5.43 -2.46 9.74
N SER A 39 6.25 -2.29 8.71
CA SER A 39 6.86 -0.98 8.38
C SER A 39 5.83 0.07 7.97
N ILE A 40 4.84 -0.28 7.15
CA ILE A 40 3.78 0.64 6.75
C ILE A 40 2.90 0.99 7.95
N SER A 41 2.58 0.04 8.84
CA SER A 41 1.79 0.31 10.05
C SER A 41 2.48 1.31 10.98
N VAL A 42 3.80 1.14 11.20
CA VAL A 42 4.58 2.09 12.01
C VAL A 42 4.61 3.48 11.36
N LEU A 43 4.86 3.56 10.05
CA LEU A 43 4.87 4.82 9.33
C LEU A 43 3.50 5.52 9.32
N ALA A 44 2.42 4.76 9.19
CA ALA A 44 1.05 5.27 9.22
C ALA A 44 0.73 5.94 10.57
N VAL A 45 1.10 5.29 11.69
CA VAL A 45 0.96 5.87 13.03
C VAL A 45 1.80 7.14 13.16
N LEU A 46 3.08 7.10 12.80
CA LEU A 46 3.97 8.26 12.88
C LEU A 46 3.43 9.45 12.07
N TYR A 47 2.84 9.19 10.91
CA TYR A 47 2.28 10.22 10.04
C TYR A 47 0.92 10.76 10.53
N ALA A 48 0.15 9.95 11.26
CA ALA A 48 -1.13 10.35 11.85
C ALA A 48 -0.96 11.20 13.12
N ILE A 49 0.12 11.03 13.89
CA ILE A 49 0.37 11.74 15.15
C ILE A 49 0.17 13.27 15.04
N PRO A 50 0.79 13.98 14.07
CA PRO A 50 0.66 15.44 13.99
C PRO A 50 -0.78 15.89 13.77
N LEU A 51 -1.54 15.16 12.94
CA LEU A 51 -2.93 15.46 12.65
C LEU A 51 -3.80 15.29 13.91
N TYR A 52 -3.60 14.21 14.65
CA TYR A 52 -4.37 13.95 15.87
C TYR A 52 -4.08 14.96 16.98
N ILE A 53 -2.81 15.30 17.21
CA ILE A 53 -2.45 16.34 18.18
C ILE A 53 -3.10 17.68 17.79
N TYR A 54 -3.10 18.01 16.49
CA TYR A 54 -3.71 19.23 15.98
C TYR A 54 -5.24 19.27 16.20
N TYR A 55 -5.95 18.15 15.98
CA TYR A 55 -7.39 18.07 16.26
C TYR A 55 -7.72 18.23 17.74
N VAL A 56 -6.90 17.68 18.64
CA VAL A 56 -7.08 17.88 20.08
C VAL A 56 -6.81 19.34 20.47
N TYR A 57 -5.77 19.95 19.90
CA TYR A 57 -5.42 21.34 20.18
C TYR A 57 -6.56 22.33 19.82
N ILE A 58 -7.23 22.10 18.69
CA ILE A 58 -8.35 22.96 18.23
C ILE A 58 -9.67 22.63 18.97
N LYS A 59 -9.65 21.66 19.89
CA LYS A 59 -10.86 21.13 20.57
C LYS A 59 -11.94 20.65 19.59
N ALA A 60 -11.51 20.32 18.38
CA ALA A 60 -12.34 19.72 17.35
C ALA A 60 -12.92 18.38 17.85
N ARG A 61 -12.08 17.62 18.55
CA ARG A 61 -12.45 16.35 19.17
C ARG A 61 -12.29 16.45 20.69
N MET A 62 -13.37 16.20 21.42
CA MET A 62 -13.38 16.12 22.88
C MET A 62 -13.63 14.68 23.29
N TYR A 63 -12.82 14.18 24.21
CA TYR A 63 -12.97 12.81 24.71
C TYR A 63 -13.67 12.84 26.06
N SER A 64 -14.71 12.02 26.22
CA SER A 64 -15.32 11.81 27.53
C SER A 64 -14.34 11.05 28.41
N PRO A 65 -14.06 11.50 29.65
CA PRO A 65 -13.10 10.84 30.53
C PRO A 65 -13.50 9.40 30.93
N GLU A 66 -14.76 9.01 30.75
CA GLU A 66 -15.28 7.69 31.13
C GLU A 66 -14.97 6.56 30.13
N SER A 67 -14.53 6.88 28.90
CA SER A 67 -14.35 5.91 27.81
C SER A 67 -12.92 5.71 27.35
N ILE A 68 -11.93 6.34 28.00
CA ILE A 68 -10.53 6.34 27.59
C ILE A 68 -9.73 5.31 28.39
N LEU A 69 -9.04 4.38 27.72
CA LEU A 69 -8.21 3.38 28.37
C LEU A 69 -6.83 3.94 28.77
N ALA A 70 -6.22 4.75 27.89
CA ALA A 70 -4.97 5.47 28.15
C ALA A 70 -4.79 6.64 27.15
N VAL A 71 -3.99 7.64 27.51
CA VAL A 71 -3.71 8.82 26.68
C VAL A 71 -2.21 8.93 26.40
N ILE A 72 -1.83 9.12 25.14
CA ILE A 72 -0.47 9.45 24.70
C ILE A 72 -0.52 10.80 24.00
N GLY A 73 0.18 11.81 24.52
CA GLY A 73 0.24 13.13 23.87
C GLY A 73 -1.12 13.81 23.70
N ASN A 74 -2.01 13.68 24.70
CA ASN A 74 -3.40 14.16 24.70
C ASN A 74 -4.35 13.46 23.72
N VAL A 75 -3.92 12.38 23.06
CA VAL A 75 -4.75 11.55 22.18
C VAL A 75 -4.96 10.17 22.81
N PRO A 76 -6.18 9.61 22.81
CA PRO A 76 -6.44 8.26 23.29
C PRO A 76 -5.67 7.19 22.52
N ILE A 77 -5.28 6.12 23.20
CA ILE A 77 -4.52 5.02 22.58
C ILE A 77 -5.32 4.29 21.50
N GLU A 78 -6.65 4.30 21.62
CA GLU A 78 -7.61 3.67 20.73
C GLU A 78 -7.54 4.22 19.31
N GLU A 79 -7.25 5.51 19.14
CA GLU A 79 -7.07 6.14 17.82
C GLU A 79 -5.87 5.54 17.09
N TYR A 80 -4.76 5.31 17.80
CA TYR A 80 -3.57 4.67 17.22
C TYR A 80 -3.82 3.20 16.89
N ILE A 81 -4.54 2.49 17.76
CA ILE A 81 -4.95 1.10 17.49
C ILE A 81 -5.81 1.06 16.23
N HIS A 82 -6.73 2.01 16.05
CA HIS A 82 -7.58 2.08 14.86
C HIS A 82 -6.75 2.27 13.59
N VAL A 83 -5.75 3.16 13.59
CA VAL A 83 -4.83 3.35 12.46
C VAL A 83 -4.10 2.05 12.13
N VAL A 84 -3.60 1.32 13.12
CA VAL A 84 -2.89 0.05 12.93
C VAL A 84 -3.83 -1.01 12.36
N VAL A 85 -5.01 -1.19 12.96
CA VAL A 85 -6.01 -2.18 12.56
C VAL A 85 -6.49 -1.90 11.13
N GLN A 86 -6.79 -0.64 10.80
CA GLN A 86 -7.13 -0.21 9.43
C GLN A 86 -6.00 -0.53 8.45
N THR A 87 -4.76 -0.22 8.81
CA THR A 87 -3.61 -0.47 7.93
C THR A 87 -3.42 -1.95 7.65
N ILE A 88 -3.51 -2.80 8.68
CA ILE A 88 -3.41 -4.26 8.55
C ILE A 88 -4.55 -4.80 7.69
N LEU A 89 -5.79 -4.38 7.95
CA LEU A 89 -6.96 -4.78 7.17
C LEU A 89 -6.77 -4.47 5.69
N THR A 90 -6.40 -3.22 5.37
CA THR A 90 -6.26 -2.75 4.00
C THR A 90 -5.11 -3.46 3.28
N LEU A 91 -3.98 -3.69 3.95
CA LEU A 91 -2.86 -4.42 3.35
C LEU A 91 -3.19 -5.90 3.13
N LEU A 92 -3.79 -6.60 4.11
CA LEU A 92 -4.21 -7.99 3.94
C LEU A 92 -5.24 -8.15 2.81
N TRP A 93 -6.21 -7.24 2.73
CA TRP A 93 -7.17 -7.20 1.64
C TRP A 93 -6.47 -6.98 0.28
N SER A 94 -5.54 -6.02 0.22
CA SER A 94 -4.78 -5.70 -0.98
C SER A 94 -3.94 -6.88 -1.49
N LEU A 95 -3.41 -7.71 -0.58
CA LEU A 95 -2.59 -8.87 -0.93
C LEU A 95 -3.34 -9.86 -1.81
N ILE A 96 -4.63 -10.06 -1.55
CA ILE A 96 -5.49 -10.98 -2.31
C ILE A 96 -5.53 -10.59 -3.79
N PHE A 97 -5.53 -9.29 -4.11
CA PHE A 97 -5.70 -8.80 -5.48
C PHE A 97 -4.39 -8.44 -6.18
N ILE A 98 -3.37 -7.97 -5.45
CA ILE A 98 -2.15 -7.39 -6.04
C ILE A 98 -1.06 -8.43 -6.25
N GLN A 99 -0.97 -9.45 -5.38
CA GLN A 99 0.14 -10.42 -5.34
C GLN A 99 0.24 -11.31 -6.60
N TRP A 100 -0.81 -11.37 -7.40
CA TRP A 100 -0.86 -12.20 -8.60
C TRP A 100 -0.03 -11.63 -9.76
N SER A 101 0.33 -10.35 -9.73
CA SER A 101 0.97 -9.67 -10.86
C SER A 101 2.46 -9.41 -10.63
N ILE A 102 3.31 -9.97 -11.50
CA ILE A 102 4.77 -9.81 -11.45
C ILE A 102 5.12 -8.32 -11.60
N PRO A 103 5.83 -7.71 -10.62
CA PRO A 103 6.06 -6.26 -10.62
C PRO A 103 6.72 -5.71 -11.89
N CYS A 104 7.65 -6.46 -12.49
CA CYS A 104 8.39 -6.01 -13.68
C CYS A 104 7.53 -5.84 -14.94
N LEU A 105 6.41 -6.57 -15.05
CA LEU A 105 5.50 -6.46 -16.19
C LEU A 105 4.83 -5.08 -16.25
N SER A 106 4.73 -4.43 -15.08
CA SER A 106 4.11 -3.12 -14.95
C SER A 106 5.07 -1.96 -15.23
N PHE A 107 6.36 -2.20 -15.48
CA PHE A 107 7.32 -1.12 -15.72
C PHE A 107 7.10 -0.43 -17.07
N ASN A 108 7.07 0.91 -17.04
CA ASN A 108 6.93 1.76 -18.22
C ASN A 108 8.30 2.30 -18.64
N CYS A 109 8.80 1.80 -19.77
CA CYS A 109 10.08 2.21 -20.33
C CYS A 109 9.97 3.46 -21.22
N ASP A 110 8.74 3.86 -21.59
CA ASP A 110 8.53 5.04 -22.43
C ASP A 110 8.59 6.33 -21.60
N LYS A 111 9.59 7.17 -21.89
CA LYS A 111 9.91 8.38 -21.11
C LYS A 111 8.79 9.41 -21.13
N TYR A 112 8.14 9.62 -22.27
CA TYR A 112 7.11 10.66 -22.40
C TYR A 112 5.85 10.29 -21.62
N SER A 113 5.34 9.07 -21.85
CA SER A 113 4.23 8.49 -21.08
C SER A 113 4.53 8.49 -19.58
N TYR A 114 5.75 8.07 -19.19
CA TYR A 114 6.17 8.03 -17.80
C TYR A 114 6.11 9.40 -17.12
N GLN A 115 6.61 10.44 -17.79
CA GLN A 115 6.63 11.79 -17.26
C GLN A 115 5.23 12.39 -17.15
N LEU A 116 4.37 12.18 -18.16
CA LEU A 116 2.98 12.66 -18.12
C LEU A 116 2.20 12.03 -16.97
N ILE A 117 2.23 10.70 -16.85
CA ILE A 117 1.55 9.96 -15.78
C ILE A 117 2.05 10.39 -14.40
N ARG A 118 3.34 10.75 -14.29
CA ARG A 118 3.92 11.24 -13.03
C ARG A 118 3.49 12.66 -12.71
N TRP A 119 3.70 13.60 -13.62
CA TRP A 119 3.57 15.03 -13.32
C TRP A 119 2.14 15.55 -13.36
N LEU A 120 1.26 14.98 -14.19
CA LEU A 120 -0.12 15.46 -14.29
C LEU A 120 -0.89 15.32 -12.96
N PRO A 121 -0.90 14.15 -12.29
CA PRO A 121 -1.58 14.01 -11.00
C PRO A 121 -0.88 14.77 -9.86
N ILE A 122 0.46 14.92 -9.91
CA ILE A 122 1.20 15.74 -8.94
C ILE A 122 0.79 17.21 -9.05
N SER A 123 0.67 17.73 -10.27
CA SER A 123 0.19 19.10 -10.51
C SER A 123 -1.23 19.29 -9.98
N LEU A 124 -2.13 18.34 -10.28
CA LEU A 124 -3.50 18.36 -9.77
C LEU A 124 -3.54 18.33 -8.23
N LEU A 125 -2.80 17.42 -7.59
CA LEU A 125 -2.72 17.34 -6.13
C LEU A 125 -2.12 18.60 -5.50
N SER A 126 -1.19 19.27 -6.18
CA SER A 126 -0.68 20.57 -5.74
C SER A 126 -1.78 21.63 -5.71
N THR A 127 -2.66 21.66 -6.72
CA THR A 127 -3.81 22.57 -6.71
C THR A 127 -4.79 22.22 -5.59
N VAL A 128 -5.06 20.93 -5.36
CA VAL A 128 -5.92 20.45 -4.25
C VAL A 128 -5.35 20.87 -2.89
N MET A 129 -4.04 20.73 -2.69
CA MET A 129 -3.36 21.16 -1.48
C MET A 129 -3.52 22.66 -1.23
N VAL A 130 -3.35 23.49 -2.26
CA VAL A 130 -3.55 24.94 -2.17
C VAL A 130 -5.01 25.26 -1.86
N THR A 131 -5.97 24.60 -2.51
CA THR A 131 -7.40 24.81 -2.20
C THR A 131 -7.75 24.39 -0.78
N GLY A 132 -7.19 23.28 -0.28
CA GLY A 132 -7.37 22.84 1.10
C GLY A 132 -6.81 23.88 2.08
N TYR A 133 -5.65 24.47 1.76
CA TYR A 133 -5.04 25.50 2.61
C TYR A 133 -5.91 26.76 2.66
N MET A 134 -6.46 27.17 1.51
CA MET A 134 -7.39 28.29 1.44
C MET A 134 -8.68 28.02 2.24
N MET A 135 -9.20 26.79 2.21
CA MET A 135 -10.38 26.41 3.01
C MET A 135 -10.10 26.52 4.52
N VAL A 136 -8.92 26.09 4.97
CA VAL A 136 -8.52 26.20 6.39
C VAL A 136 -8.45 27.66 6.86
N VAL A 137 -7.98 28.57 6.00
CA VAL A 137 -7.81 30.00 6.34
C VAL A 137 -9.11 30.80 6.22
N LEU A 138 -9.95 30.51 5.22
CA LEU A 138 -11.09 31.35 4.85
C LEU A 138 -12.44 30.92 5.43
N THR A 139 -12.64 29.65 5.78
CA THR A 139 -13.98 29.12 6.07
C THR A 139 -14.00 28.21 7.29
N GLN A 140 -14.84 28.52 8.28
CA GLN A 140 -14.99 27.67 9.47
C GLN A 140 -15.75 26.36 9.19
N GLU A 141 -16.68 26.37 8.23
CA GLU A 141 -17.53 25.21 7.92
C GLU A 141 -16.77 24.06 7.23
N ASN A 142 -15.79 24.38 6.35
CA ASN A 142 -15.00 23.39 5.61
C ASN A 142 -13.62 23.14 6.22
N PHE A 143 -13.40 23.61 7.45
CA PHE A 143 -12.11 23.54 8.13
C PHE A 143 -11.54 22.11 8.16
N TYR A 144 -12.36 21.13 8.55
CA TYR A 144 -11.97 19.72 8.63
C TYR A 144 -11.52 19.13 7.29
N LEU A 145 -12.31 19.38 6.24
CA LEU A 145 -12.00 18.91 4.90
C LEU A 145 -10.71 19.56 4.40
N GLY A 146 -10.52 20.85 4.62
CA GLY A 146 -9.29 21.58 4.30
C GLY A 146 -8.06 20.97 4.99
N CYS A 147 -8.15 20.67 6.29
CA CYS A 147 -7.07 20.02 7.03
C CYS A 147 -6.71 18.64 6.47
N ILE A 148 -7.72 17.81 6.16
CA ILE A 148 -7.49 16.48 5.57
C ILE A 148 -6.80 16.61 4.21
N LEU A 149 -7.24 17.54 3.36
CA LEU A 149 -6.61 17.77 2.05
C LEU A 149 -5.16 18.27 2.19
N CYS A 150 -4.90 19.24 3.07
CA CYS A 150 -3.55 19.73 3.31
C CYS A 150 -2.60 18.66 3.85
N TRP A 151 -3.10 17.81 4.74
CA TRP A 151 -2.31 16.73 5.34
C TRP A 151 -2.09 15.59 4.34
N ALA A 152 -3.13 15.09 3.67
CA ALA A 152 -3.00 13.92 2.81
C ALA A 152 -2.27 14.19 1.49
N SER A 153 -2.47 15.38 0.88
CA SER A 153 -1.90 15.72 -0.43
C SER A 153 -0.39 15.52 -0.53
N PRO A 154 0.47 16.05 0.37
CA PRO A 154 1.92 15.88 0.25
C PRO A 154 2.37 14.42 0.33
N ALA A 155 1.73 13.60 1.18
CA ALA A 155 2.04 12.18 1.26
C ALA A 155 1.63 11.44 -0.02
N ILE A 156 0.43 11.71 -0.55
CA ILE A 156 -0.05 11.10 -1.80
C ILE A 156 0.85 11.52 -2.98
N MET A 157 1.27 12.79 -3.04
CA MET A 157 2.20 13.28 -4.08
C MET A 157 3.53 12.52 -4.04
N LEU A 158 4.11 12.35 -2.85
CA LEU A 158 5.37 11.61 -2.68
C LEU A 158 5.22 10.15 -3.11
N MET A 159 4.15 9.48 -2.68
CA MET A 159 3.91 8.09 -3.06
C MET A 159 3.62 7.97 -4.56
N TRP A 160 2.82 8.86 -5.14
CA TRP A 160 2.54 8.90 -6.57
C TRP A 160 3.79 9.12 -7.41
N TYR A 161 4.72 9.98 -6.96
CA TYR A 161 6.00 10.18 -7.62
C TYR A 161 6.76 8.86 -7.82
N GLY A 162 6.76 8.01 -6.79
CA GLY A 162 7.40 6.71 -6.83
C GLY A 162 6.61 5.67 -7.60
N THR A 163 5.30 5.53 -7.34
CA THR A 163 4.51 4.37 -7.81
C THR A 163 3.45 4.69 -8.89
N GLY A 164 3.30 5.92 -9.35
CA GLY A 164 2.18 6.32 -10.23
C GLY A 164 2.09 5.52 -11.53
N ASN A 165 3.22 5.24 -12.17
CA ASN A 165 3.26 4.42 -13.38
C ASN A 165 2.86 2.96 -13.13
N PHE A 166 3.33 2.39 -12.01
CA PHE A 166 2.93 1.07 -11.57
C PHE A 166 1.43 1.02 -11.22
N PHE A 167 0.90 2.08 -10.62
CA PHE A 167 -0.50 2.21 -10.24
C PHE A 167 -1.42 2.20 -11.46
N VAL A 168 -1.13 3.02 -12.47
CA VAL A 168 -1.96 3.11 -13.69
C VAL A 168 -2.07 1.77 -14.42
N LYS A 169 -0.99 0.98 -14.47
CA LYS A 169 -1.04 -0.35 -15.10
C LYS A 169 -1.80 -1.40 -14.29
N LYS A 170 -2.04 -1.16 -13.01
CA LYS A 170 -2.77 -2.04 -12.10
C LYS A 170 -4.01 -1.36 -11.52
N ILE A 171 -4.62 -0.44 -12.27
CA ILE A 171 -5.67 0.44 -11.74
C ILE A 171 -6.87 -0.34 -11.20
N ILE A 172 -7.32 -1.39 -11.89
CA ILE A 172 -8.48 -2.19 -11.48
C ILE A 172 -8.24 -2.90 -10.14
N PRO A 173 -7.20 -3.75 -9.97
CA PRO A 173 -6.97 -4.41 -8.68
C PRO A 173 -6.65 -3.42 -7.56
N LEU A 174 -6.00 -2.29 -7.85
CA LEU A 174 -5.73 -1.25 -6.86
C LEU A 174 -6.99 -0.51 -6.42
N LEU A 175 -7.91 -0.20 -7.35
CA LEU A 175 -9.20 0.37 -7.02
C LEU A 175 -10.04 -0.58 -6.17
N ILE A 176 -10.03 -1.89 -6.45
CA ILE A 176 -10.70 -2.91 -5.61
C ILE A 176 -10.04 -2.97 -4.22
N ALA A 177 -8.72 -2.86 -4.16
CA ALA A 177 -7.98 -2.85 -2.89
C ALA A 177 -8.29 -1.61 -2.02
N ILE A 178 -8.64 -0.47 -2.65
CA ILE A 178 -9.05 0.76 -1.94
C ILE A 178 -10.55 0.69 -1.57
N ALA A 179 -11.39 0.29 -2.51
CA ALA A 179 -12.85 0.31 -2.36
C ALA A 179 -13.32 -0.70 -1.31
N GLY A 180 -12.75 -1.91 -1.25
CA GLY A 180 -13.18 -2.95 -0.31
C GLY A 180 -13.13 -2.50 1.15
N PRO A 181 -11.95 -2.11 1.70
CA PRO A 181 -11.82 -1.65 3.08
C PRO A 181 -12.60 -0.36 3.34
N THR A 182 -12.68 0.54 2.35
CA THR A 182 -13.43 1.80 2.47
C THR A 182 -14.91 1.53 2.63
N LEU A 183 -15.52 0.73 1.74
CA LEU A 183 -16.93 0.39 1.82
C LEU A 183 -17.26 -0.35 3.12
N TYR A 184 -16.38 -1.23 3.57
CA TYR A 184 -16.51 -1.92 4.85
C TYR A 184 -16.53 -0.93 6.04
N MET A 185 -15.63 0.04 6.06
CA MET A 185 -15.59 1.07 7.11
C MET A 185 -16.78 2.01 7.06
N CYS A 186 -17.21 2.43 5.86
CA CYS A 186 -18.42 3.21 5.68
C CYS A 186 -19.66 2.44 6.17
N TRP A 187 -19.72 1.13 5.92
CA TRP A 187 -20.82 0.29 6.40
C TRP A 187 -20.89 0.23 7.93
N ILE A 188 -19.76 0.02 8.62
CA ILE A 188 -19.74 0.08 10.10
C ILE A 188 -20.12 1.48 10.58
N ASN A 189 -19.59 2.54 9.94
CA ASN A 189 -19.89 3.93 10.32
C ASN A 189 -21.40 4.20 10.29
N ARG A 190 -22.07 3.80 9.21
CA ARG A 190 -23.52 3.94 9.07
C ARG A 190 -24.31 3.15 10.11
N MET A 191 -23.81 1.99 10.55
CA MET A 191 -24.45 1.20 11.61
C MET A 191 -24.34 1.88 12.99
N THR A 192 -23.34 2.73 13.19
CA THR A 192 -23.09 3.40 14.48
C THR A 192 -23.76 4.76 14.62
N VAL A 193 -24.09 5.44 13.51
CA VAL A 193 -24.80 6.72 13.52
C VAL A 193 -26.29 6.48 13.75
N LYS A 194 -26.86 7.15 14.77
CA LYS A 194 -28.26 6.96 15.20
C LYS A 194 -29.18 8.16 14.89
N ASP A 195 -28.62 9.34 14.59
CA ASP A 195 -29.37 10.58 14.40
C ASP A 195 -29.13 11.21 13.01
N ASP A 196 -30.19 11.77 12.41
CA ASP A 196 -30.17 12.40 11.08
C ASP A 196 -29.36 13.72 11.02
N LYS A 197 -29.07 14.35 12.16
CA LYS A 197 -28.27 15.60 12.21
C LYS A 197 -26.79 15.39 11.87
N ASP A 198 -26.31 14.14 11.86
CA ASP A 198 -24.89 13.81 11.69
C ASP A 198 -24.53 13.47 10.23
N MET A 199 -25.44 13.65 9.27
CA MET A 199 -25.23 13.25 7.87
C MET A 199 -24.07 13.99 7.18
N GLY A 200 -23.80 15.24 7.55
CA GLY A 200 -22.63 15.99 7.06
C GLY A 200 -21.31 15.45 7.62
N GLU A 201 -21.29 15.10 8.91
CA GLU A 201 -20.12 14.49 9.57
C GLU A 201 -19.87 13.07 9.07
N LEU A 202 -20.94 12.33 8.73
CA LEU A 202 -20.87 11.01 8.11
C LEU A 202 -20.09 11.09 6.80
N ALA A 203 -20.44 12.01 5.90
CA ALA A 203 -19.78 12.17 4.60
C ALA A 203 -18.28 12.50 4.76
N LEU A 204 -17.92 13.36 5.71
CA LEU A 204 -16.52 13.70 5.99
C LEU A 204 -15.72 12.48 6.47
N LYS A 205 -16.29 11.64 7.34
CA LYS A 205 -15.66 10.40 7.80
C LYS A 205 -15.47 9.40 6.66
N GLU A 206 -16.46 9.24 5.79
CA GLU A 206 -16.35 8.37 4.61
C GLU A 206 -15.22 8.81 3.67
N VAL A 207 -15.06 10.12 3.44
CA VAL A 207 -13.94 10.69 2.67
C VAL A 207 -12.60 10.45 3.37
N PHE A 208 -12.53 10.59 4.68
CA PHE A 208 -11.33 10.30 5.46
C PHE A 208 -10.91 8.83 5.33
N PHE A 209 -11.85 7.88 5.42
CA PHE A 209 -11.57 6.46 5.22
C PHE A 209 -11.07 6.17 3.79
N LEU A 210 -11.67 6.80 2.78
CA LEU A 210 -11.22 6.67 1.40
C LEU A 210 -9.78 7.14 1.21
N ILE A 211 -9.46 8.34 1.73
CA ILE A 211 -8.12 8.95 1.61
C ILE A 211 -7.06 8.12 2.35
N THR A 212 -7.36 7.70 3.58
CA THR A 212 -6.43 6.89 4.38
C THR A 212 -6.20 5.52 3.76
N ASN A 213 -7.23 4.84 3.24
CA ASN A 213 -7.07 3.58 2.52
C ASN A 213 -6.30 3.74 1.20
N LEU A 214 -6.53 4.83 0.45
CA LEU A 214 -5.73 5.18 -0.72
C LEU A 214 -4.25 5.32 -0.35
N MET A 215 -3.93 6.04 0.73
CA MET A 215 -2.55 6.21 1.19
C MET A 215 -1.90 4.87 1.55
N VAL A 216 -2.60 3.98 2.25
CA VAL A 216 -2.07 2.66 2.62
C VAL A 216 -1.82 1.80 1.38
N VAL A 217 -2.75 1.77 0.42
CA VAL A 217 -2.59 1.01 -0.84
C VAL A 217 -1.45 1.58 -1.69
N LEU A 218 -1.30 2.91 -1.75
CA LEU A 218 -0.18 3.55 -2.42
C LEU A 218 1.15 3.22 -1.74
N ALA A 219 1.22 3.22 -0.40
CA ALA A 219 2.41 2.83 0.35
C ALA A 219 2.81 1.37 0.07
N GLY A 220 1.84 0.45 0.06
CA GLY A 220 2.05 -0.95 -0.34
C GLY A 220 2.56 -1.07 -1.76
N SER A 221 1.99 -0.32 -2.70
CA SER A 221 2.42 -0.29 -4.10
C SER A 221 3.85 0.26 -4.27
N CYS A 222 4.22 1.27 -3.47
CA CYS A 222 5.59 1.80 -3.45
C CYS A 222 6.59 0.73 -3.00
N PHE A 223 6.24 -0.04 -1.98
CA PHE A 223 7.06 -1.16 -1.52
C PHE A 223 7.18 -2.24 -2.59
N ASP A 224 6.06 -2.67 -3.18
CA ASP A 224 6.03 -3.71 -4.21
C ASP A 224 6.82 -3.30 -5.46
N LYS A 225 6.72 -2.03 -5.87
CA LYS A 225 7.54 -1.48 -6.96
C LYS A 225 9.02 -1.51 -6.60
N ALA A 226 9.41 -0.95 -5.45
CA ALA A 226 10.81 -0.85 -5.05
C ALA A 226 11.45 -2.25 -4.92
N TYR A 227 10.73 -3.19 -4.33
CA TYR A 227 11.17 -4.58 -4.25
C TYR A 227 11.23 -5.26 -5.63
N GLY A 228 10.25 -5.00 -6.48
CA GLY A 228 10.25 -5.45 -7.88
C GLY A 228 11.47 -4.98 -8.68
N MET A 229 11.90 -3.73 -8.47
CA MET A 229 13.11 -3.17 -9.07
C MET A 229 14.37 -3.90 -8.57
N ILE A 230 14.46 -4.18 -7.27
CA ILE A 230 15.60 -4.90 -6.67
C ILE A 230 15.73 -6.32 -7.22
N ILE A 231 14.61 -7.04 -7.37
CA ILE A 231 14.62 -8.40 -7.94
C ILE A 231 14.99 -8.37 -9.42
N THR A 232 14.40 -7.44 -10.19
CA THR A 232 14.59 -7.38 -11.65
C THR A 232 16.02 -7.01 -12.01
N TYR A 233 16.58 -6.01 -11.33
CA TYR A 233 17.91 -5.47 -11.60
C TYR A 233 18.91 -5.93 -10.53
N SER A 234 19.05 -7.24 -10.38
CA SER A 234 19.91 -7.88 -9.37
C SER A 234 21.38 -7.46 -9.42
N LEU A 235 21.89 -7.10 -10.61
CA LEU A 235 23.25 -6.60 -10.78
C LEU A 235 23.45 -5.20 -10.17
N GLU A 236 22.41 -4.37 -10.19
CA GLU A 236 22.45 -3.02 -9.61
C GLU A 236 22.08 -3.01 -8.12
N PHE A 237 21.25 -3.97 -7.69
CA PHE A 237 20.76 -4.09 -6.32
C PHE A 237 21.13 -5.45 -5.69
N PRO A 238 22.34 -5.57 -5.11
CA PRO A 238 22.85 -6.86 -4.62
C PRO A 238 22.22 -7.40 -3.32
N HIS A 239 21.52 -6.59 -2.51
CA HIS A 239 20.94 -7.09 -1.25
C HIS A 239 19.46 -7.41 -1.45
N GLN A 240 19.13 -8.69 -1.52
CA GLN A 240 17.78 -9.14 -1.90
C GLN A 240 17.01 -9.83 -0.76
N PHE A 241 17.70 -10.58 0.11
CA PHE A 241 17.05 -11.56 0.99
C PHE A 241 17.12 -11.23 2.49
N SER A 242 18.01 -10.33 2.92
CA SER A 242 18.17 -9.97 4.34
C SER A 242 17.66 -8.57 4.62
N VAL A 243 16.66 -8.47 5.50
CA VAL A 243 16.20 -7.20 6.08
C VAL A 243 17.35 -6.63 6.91
N SER A 244 18.03 -5.64 6.35
CA SER A 244 19.15 -4.93 6.96
C SER A 244 19.03 -3.45 6.65
N TRP A 245 19.74 -2.59 7.38
CA TRP A 245 19.77 -1.15 7.06
C TRP A 245 20.22 -0.87 5.62
N ARG A 246 21.12 -1.72 5.09
CA ARG A 246 21.55 -1.66 3.68
C ARG A 246 20.40 -1.96 2.73
N PHE A 247 19.58 -2.95 3.05
CA PHE A 247 18.37 -3.27 2.27
C PHE A 247 17.37 -2.10 2.29
N VAL A 248 17.11 -1.50 3.45
CA VAL A 248 16.20 -0.33 3.56
C VAL A 248 16.72 0.84 2.72
N ARG A 249 18.03 1.11 2.75
CA ARG A 249 18.65 2.14 1.89
C ARG A 249 18.51 1.81 0.40
N GLN A 250 18.65 0.53 0.03
CA GLN A 250 18.44 0.08 -1.35
C GLN A 250 16.97 0.24 -1.77
N MET A 251 16.01 -0.05 -0.90
CA MET A 251 14.58 0.18 -1.15
C MET A 251 14.29 1.65 -1.43
N LEU A 252 14.84 2.57 -0.63
CA LEU A 252 14.70 4.01 -0.87
C LEU A 252 15.33 4.46 -2.19
N ARG A 253 16.52 3.92 -2.54
CA ARG A 253 17.15 4.17 -3.83
C ARG A 253 16.31 3.64 -5.00
N ALA A 254 15.82 2.41 -4.88
CA ALA A 254 14.97 1.78 -5.88
C ALA A 254 13.65 2.54 -6.08
N PHE A 255 13.06 3.06 -4.99
CA PHE A 255 11.89 3.94 -5.03
C PHE A 255 12.16 5.23 -5.81
N ALA A 256 13.31 5.87 -5.58
CA ALA A 256 13.68 7.12 -6.26
C ALA A 256 14.11 6.91 -7.72
N THR A 257 14.45 5.69 -8.11
CA THR A 257 14.96 5.39 -9.45
C THR A 257 13.81 5.27 -10.44
N SER A 258 13.92 6.00 -11.57
CA SER A 258 12.92 5.95 -12.62
C SER A 258 12.99 4.65 -13.43
N GLU A 259 11.83 4.10 -13.79
CA GLU A 259 11.76 2.84 -14.55
C GLU A 259 12.44 2.93 -15.92
N TYR A 260 12.32 4.07 -16.61
CA TYR A 260 12.94 4.28 -17.92
C TYR A 260 14.47 4.45 -17.87
N SER A 261 15.06 4.69 -16.68
CA SER A 261 16.53 4.83 -16.55
C SER A 261 17.25 3.49 -16.48
N MET A 262 16.49 2.40 -16.33
CA MET A 262 17.01 1.04 -16.27
C MET A 262 17.01 0.39 -17.66
N PRO A 263 17.87 -0.61 -17.92
CA PRO A 263 17.93 -1.30 -19.20
C PRO A 263 16.61 -2.02 -19.52
N SER A 264 15.97 -1.62 -20.61
CA SER A 264 14.68 -2.20 -21.06
C SER A 264 14.79 -3.66 -21.50
N GLU A 265 15.97 -4.07 -21.97
CA GLU A 265 16.28 -5.44 -22.42
C GLU A 265 15.89 -6.50 -21.38
N VAL A 266 16.18 -6.25 -20.10
CA VAL A 266 15.88 -7.18 -19.00
C VAL A 266 14.37 -7.41 -18.87
N VAL A 267 13.57 -6.34 -18.99
CA VAL A 267 12.11 -6.41 -18.87
C VAL A 267 11.49 -7.07 -20.10
N GLU A 268 12.03 -6.80 -21.28
CA GLU A 268 11.58 -7.41 -22.54
C GLU A 268 11.87 -8.91 -22.59
N ASP A 269 13.06 -9.33 -22.16
CA ASP A 269 13.43 -10.74 -22.06
C ASP A 269 12.51 -11.50 -21.09
N ILE A 270 12.22 -10.92 -19.92
CA ILE A 270 11.29 -11.51 -18.95
C ILE A 270 9.88 -11.64 -19.56
N LYS A 271 9.40 -10.60 -20.26
CA LYS A 271 8.09 -10.62 -20.94
C LYS A 271 8.03 -11.71 -22.03
N ALA A 272 9.09 -11.84 -22.84
CA ALA A 272 9.18 -12.85 -23.88
C ALA A 272 9.15 -14.27 -23.27
N ASN A 273 9.93 -14.50 -22.22
CA ASN A 273 9.96 -15.79 -21.52
C ASN A 273 8.61 -16.15 -20.90
N ILE A 274 7.93 -15.21 -20.25
CA ILE A 274 6.58 -15.44 -19.68
C ILE A 274 5.56 -15.76 -20.78
N LYS A 275 5.64 -15.07 -21.94
CA LYS A 275 4.74 -15.33 -23.07
C LYS A 275 4.90 -16.76 -23.59
N VAL A 276 6.14 -17.24 -23.71
CA VAL A 276 6.43 -18.63 -24.11
C VAL A 276 5.95 -19.62 -23.05
N LEU A 277 6.17 -19.34 -21.77
CA LEU A 277 5.72 -20.22 -20.68
C LEU A 277 4.19 -20.34 -20.62
N ASN A 278 3.45 -19.25 -20.83
CA ASN A 278 1.99 -19.26 -20.85
C ASN A 278 1.40 -20.05 -22.03
N THR A 279 2.15 -20.27 -23.11
CA THR A 279 1.72 -21.14 -24.22
C THR A 279 1.86 -22.63 -23.91
N SER A 280 2.54 -23.00 -22.82
CA SER A 280 2.69 -24.40 -22.40
C SER A 280 1.61 -24.80 -21.38
N ASN A 281 0.76 -25.77 -21.76
CA ASN A 281 -0.31 -26.30 -20.90
C ASN A 281 0.20 -26.87 -19.56
N ALA A 282 1.45 -27.34 -19.49
CA ALA A 282 2.05 -27.89 -18.28
C ALA A 282 2.47 -26.81 -17.26
N PHE A 283 2.72 -25.58 -17.71
CA PHE A 283 3.13 -24.48 -16.83
C PHE A 283 1.92 -23.83 -16.16
N GLY A 284 0.76 -23.81 -16.82
CA GLY A 284 -0.49 -23.31 -16.26
C GLY A 284 -0.85 -23.96 -14.93
N THR A 285 -0.72 -25.29 -14.82
CA THR A 285 -1.03 -26.06 -13.60
C THR A 285 0.05 -25.93 -12.52
N SER A 286 1.33 -25.83 -12.89
CA SER A 286 2.43 -25.62 -11.94
C SER A 286 2.42 -24.22 -11.30
N ASN A 287 1.93 -23.21 -12.01
CA ASN A 287 1.86 -21.82 -11.52
C ASN A 287 0.81 -21.63 -10.42
N TYR A 288 -0.21 -22.50 -10.37
CA TYR A 288 -1.19 -22.54 -9.27
C TYR A 288 -0.63 -23.20 -8.00
N LEU A 289 0.25 -24.20 -8.14
CA LEU A 289 0.77 -25.00 -7.02
C LEU A 289 2.04 -24.42 -6.39
N PHE A 290 2.88 -23.73 -7.17
CA PHE A 290 4.13 -23.16 -6.68
C PHE A 290 4.12 -21.63 -6.80
N HIS A 291 3.52 -20.97 -5.80
CA HIS A 291 3.62 -19.52 -5.62
C HIS A 291 5.08 -18.99 -5.58
N VAL A 292 6.03 -19.87 -5.20
CA VAL A 292 7.49 -19.60 -5.12
C VAL A 292 8.19 -19.74 -6.48
N GLY A 293 7.55 -20.35 -7.49
CA GLY A 293 8.12 -20.57 -8.82
C GLY A 293 8.38 -19.29 -9.64
N LYS A 294 7.88 -18.14 -9.18
CA LYS A 294 8.10 -16.83 -9.83
C LYS A 294 9.56 -16.35 -9.79
N LEU A 295 10.45 -17.01 -9.03
CA LEU A 295 11.86 -16.62 -8.87
C LEU A 295 12.86 -17.64 -9.45
N ILE A 296 12.46 -18.48 -10.41
CA ILE A 296 13.36 -19.42 -11.11
C ILE A 296 13.61 -18.98 -12.55
N ILE A 297 13.84 -17.68 -12.81
CA ILE A 297 14.26 -17.27 -14.16
C ILE A 297 15.18 -16.05 -14.08
N VAL A 298 16.43 -16.22 -13.60
CA VAL A 298 17.62 -15.55 -14.17
C VAL A 298 18.87 -16.34 -13.74
N LYS A 299 19.19 -17.41 -14.48
CA LYS A 299 20.59 -17.84 -14.64
C LYS A 299 20.74 -18.61 -15.95
N ILE A 300 20.35 -17.98 -17.05
CA ILE A 300 20.70 -18.48 -18.39
C ILE A 300 22.01 -17.80 -18.76
N ASN A 301 23.08 -18.58 -18.63
CA ASN A 301 24.44 -18.21 -18.96
C ASN A 301 24.53 -17.87 -20.45
N LYS A 302 25.26 -16.80 -20.78
CA LYS A 302 25.40 -16.24 -22.14
C LYS A 302 26.29 -17.09 -23.07
N ASP A 303 26.76 -18.24 -22.61
CA ASP A 303 27.65 -19.10 -23.40
C ASP A 303 27.16 -20.55 -23.45
N ASN A 304 27.06 -21.05 -24.68
CA ASN A 304 26.86 -22.44 -25.12
C ASN A 304 25.43 -22.87 -25.49
N LYS A 305 25.28 -23.03 -26.82
CA LYS A 305 24.36 -23.93 -27.51
C LYS A 305 24.32 -25.31 -26.84
N CYS A 306 23.32 -25.57 -26.00
CA CYS A 306 22.61 -26.85 -25.87
C CYS A 306 21.71 -26.84 -24.62
N LEU A 307 20.41 -27.03 -24.83
CA LEU A 307 19.45 -27.43 -23.80
C LEU A 307 19.86 -28.81 -23.25
N LYS A 308 20.62 -28.85 -22.15
CA LYS A 308 20.78 -30.06 -21.33
C LYS A 308 20.72 -29.71 -19.84
N SER A 309 19.59 -30.11 -19.24
CA SER A 309 19.23 -30.05 -17.83
C SER A 309 19.05 -28.64 -17.24
N VAL A 310 17.79 -28.30 -16.99
CA VAL A 310 17.42 -27.31 -15.97
C VAL A 310 17.77 -27.95 -14.62
N ARG A 311 18.95 -27.65 -14.10
CA ARG A 311 19.31 -28.04 -12.74
C ARG A 311 18.60 -27.09 -11.78
N ILE A 312 17.42 -27.50 -11.32
CA ILE A 312 16.70 -26.85 -10.22
C ILE A 312 17.60 -26.97 -9.00
N ASN A 313 18.29 -25.89 -8.66
CA ASN A 313 19.02 -25.81 -7.40
C ASN A 313 17.96 -25.64 -6.30
N THR A 314 17.58 -26.78 -5.70
CA THR A 314 16.73 -26.94 -4.53
C THR A 314 17.40 -26.35 -3.28
N TYR A 315 17.59 -25.03 -3.24
CA TYR A 315 17.92 -24.32 -2.00
C TYR A 315 16.66 -23.87 -1.22
N TYR A 316 15.46 -24.09 -1.78
CA TYR A 316 14.18 -23.76 -1.12
C TYR A 316 13.63 -24.86 -0.21
N LEU A 317 14.30 -26.01 -0.09
CA LEU A 317 13.81 -27.16 0.69
C LEU A 317 14.43 -27.28 2.10
N ASN A 318 15.49 -26.53 2.41
CA ASN A 318 16.16 -26.64 3.72
C ASN A 318 15.69 -25.65 4.78
N ASP A 319 14.85 -24.67 4.44
CA ASP A 319 14.29 -23.71 5.41
C ASP A 319 12.83 -24.05 5.82
N ILE A 320 12.37 -25.28 5.53
CA ILE A 320 11.09 -25.85 6.00
C ILE A 320 11.36 -26.97 7.03
N ILE A 321 12.41 -26.84 7.83
CA ILE A 321 12.55 -27.59 9.09
C ILE A 321 12.74 -26.60 10.23
#